data_AF-A0A3A0FZP1-F1
#
_entry.id   AF-A0A3A0FZP1-F1
#
_cell.length_a   1.000
_cell.length_b   1.000
_cell.length_c   1.000
_cell.angle_alpha   90.00
_cell.angle_beta   90.00
_cell.angle_gamma   90.00
#
_symmetry.space_group_name_H-M   'P 1'
#
loop_
_entity.id
_entity.type
_entity.pdbx_description
1 polymer ?
#
loop_
_entity_poly.entity_id
_entity_poly.type
_entity_poly.pdbx_seq_one_letter_code
_entity_poly.pdbx_strand_id
1 'polypeptide(L)'
;MCADPWGSETMKAAEALSALAEVSVAFAGFSGIVTAFRQHNLGEWSRLDRFRFRFMIEFSLATLALSLLPFFLSELGLSEPRVWSMSSVVLGAGALFYLVRSALRLRPLVVAGEPVSRGLAAVSVAVGIGVTASALANAAGFFSAAAGVYLAGVGGCLFVSSAMFARLLLGSATASRDDAS
;
A
#
# COMPACT_ATOMS: atom_id res chain seq x y z
N MET A 1 -5.25 -34.39 22.29
CA MET A 1 -4.58 -33.24 21.65
C MET A 1 -5.28 -32.96 20.34
N CYS A 2 -6.34 -32.14 20.37
CA CYS A 2 -6.95 -31.63 19.14
C CYS A 2 -6.07 -30.45 18.70
N ALA A 3 -5.42 -30.57 17.54
CA ALA A 3 -4.85 -29.41 16.88
C ALA A 3 -6.01 -28.45 16.59
N ASP A 4 -6.00 -27.30 17.23
CA ASP A 4 -6.87 -26.18 16.94
C ASP A 4 -6.51 -25.64 15.54
N PRO A 5 -7.37 -25.83 14.53
CA PRO A 5 -7.06 -25.37 13.17
C PRO A 5 -6.87 -23.84 13.12
N TRP A 6 -7.56 -23.15 14.03
CA TRP A 6 -7.64 -21.70 14.17
C TRP A 6 -6.32 -21.05 14.63
N GLY A 7 -5.55 -21.70 15.52
CA GLY A 7 -4.25 -21.18 15.96
C GLY A 7 -3.20 -21.18 14.84
N SER A 8 -3.32 -22.09 13.87
CA SER A 8 -2.37 -22.16 12.75
C SER A 8 -2.56 -21.04 11.71
N GLU A 9 -3.79 -20.58 11.49
CA GLU A 9 -4.08 -19.53 10.50
C GLU A 9 -3.66 -18.15 11.00
N THR A 10 -3.89 -17.89 12.29
CA THR A 10 -3.49 -16.64 12.95
C THR A 10 -1.97 -16.48 13.01
N MET A 11 -1.24 -17.55 13.35
CA MET A 11 0.23 -17.52 13.33
C MET A 11 0.78 -17.26 11.92
N LYS A 12 0.24 -17.93 10.89
CA LYS A 12 0.63 -17.67 9.49
C LYS A 12 0.34 -16.25 9.05
N ALA A 13 -0.80 -15.69 9.46
CA ALA A 13 -1.14 -14.31 9.17
C ALA A 13 -0.18 -13.34 9.87
N ALA A 14 0.19 -13.60 11.11
CA ALA A 14 1.17 -12.80 11.86
C ALA A 14 2.56 -12.81 11.20
N GLU A 15 3.07 -14.00 10.82
CA GLU A 15 4.34 -14.13 10.10
C GLU A 15 4.31 -13.35 8.78
N ALA A 16 3.23 -13.47 8.01
CA ALA A 16 3.07 -12.77 6.75
C ALA A 16 2.97 -11.24 6.94
N LEU A 17 2.27 -10.76 7.98
CA LEU A 17 2.20 -9.33 8.30
C LEU A 17 3.56 -8.75 8.71
N SER A 18 4.35 -9.50 9.48
CA SER A 18 5.73 -9.13 9.82
C SER A 18 6.61 -9.05 8.58
N ALA A 19 6.53 -10.03 7.68
CA ALA A 19 7.25 -9.97 6.41
C ALA A 19 6.83 -8.76 5.57
N LEU A 20 5.52 -8.44 5.50
CA LEU A 20 5.03 -7.23 4.82
C LEU A 20 5.56 -5.95 5.47
N ALA A 21 5.69 -5.91 6.81
CA ALA A 21 6.26 -4.78 7.53
C ALA A 21 7.74 -4.59 7.17
N GLU A 22 8.53 -5.66 7.15
CA GLU A 22 9.95 -5.63 6.76
C GLU A 22 10.13 -5.11 5.33
N VAL A 23 9.35 -5.64 4.38
CA VAL A 23 9.38 -5.19 2.98
C VAL A 23 8.98 -3.71 2.87
N SER A 24 8.00 -3.27 3.65
CA SER A 24 7.57 -1.86 3.68
C SER A 24 8.65 -0.93 4.20
N VAL A 25 9.36 -1.32 5.27
CA VAL A 25 10.52 -0.57 5.79
C VAL A 25 11.63 -0.51 4.76
N ALA A 26 11.91 -1.62 4.07
CA ALA A 26 12.91 -1.65 3.01
C ALA A 26 12.58 -0.66 1.89
N PHE A 27 11.34 -0.65 1.39
CA PHE A 27 10.90 0.34 0.40
C PHE A 27 11.04 1.78 0.90
N ALA A 28 10.60 2.07 2.13
CA ALA A 28 10.72 3.40 2.72
C ALA A 28 12.20 3.84 2.83
N GLY A 29 13.08 2.94 3.28
CA GLY A 29 14.53 3.17 3.39
C GLY A 29 15.20 3.44 2.04
N PHE A 30 14.96 2.59 1.04
CA PHE A 30 15.46 2.80 -0.33
C PHE A 30 14.95 4.11 -0.93
N SER A 31 13.70 4.46 -0.66
CA SER A 31 13.13 5.74 -1.11
C SER A 31 13.88 6.93 -0.51
N GLY A 32 14.16 6.89 0.80
CA GLY A 32 14.99 7.89 1.48
C GLY A 32 16.37 8.06 0.85
N ILE A 33 17.01 6.94 0.49
CA ILE A 33 18.30 6.95 -0.21
C ILE A 33 18.18 7.62 -1.58
N VAL A 34 17.20 7.21 -2.41
CA VAL A 34 16.96 7.79 -3.74
C VAL A 34 16.72 9.31 -3.66
N THR A 35 16.01 9.76 -2.62
CA THR A 35 15.81 11.20 -2.42
C THR A 35 17.09 11.93 -2.04
N ALA A 36 17.88 11.38 -1.12
CA ALA A 36 19.15 11.98 -0.71
C ALA A 36 20.11 12.15 -1.90
N PHE A 37 20.26 11.13 -2.74
CA PHE A 37 21.15 11.19 -3.90
C PHE A 37 20.67 12.14 -5.02
N ARG A 38 19.36 12.38 -5.13
CA ARG A 38 18.78 13.26 -6.17
C ARG A 38 18.48 14.68 -5.70
N GLN A 39 18.82 15.05 -4.46
CA GLN A 39 18.68 16.42 -3.96
C GLN A 39 19.38 17.46 -4.85
N HIS A 40 20.48 17.08 -5.52
CA HIS A 40 21.21 17.96 -6.44
C HIS A 40 20.55 18.15 -7.83
N ASN A 41 19.63 17.26 -8.26
CA ASN A 41 18.94 17.32 -9.57
C ASN A 41 17.41 17.50 -9.46
N LEU A 42 16.92 18.08 -8.35
CA LEU A 42 15.47 18.29 -8.13
C LEU A 42 14.78 19.16 -9.20
N GLY A 43 15.54 19.85 -10.06
CA GLY A 43 15.03 20.57 -11.24
C GLY A 43 14.45 19.65 -12.33
N GLU A 44 14.93 18.41 -12.45
CA GLU A 44 14.61 17.51 -13.57
C GLU A 44 13.38 16.62 -13.33
N TRP A 45 12.84 16.55 -12.11
CA TRP A 45 11.68 15.69 -11.86
C TRP A 45 10.41 16.28 -12.46
N SER A 46 9.74 15.49 -13.30
CA SER A 46 8.36 15.81 -13.67
C SER A 46 7.48 15.92 -12.42
N ARG A 47 6.41 16.73 -12.48
CA ARG A 47 5.44 16.83 -11.38
C ARG A 47 4.84 15.45 -11.02
N LEU A 48 4.75 14.57 -12.03
CA LEU A 48 4.23 13.23 -11.91
C LEU A 48 5.17 12.29 -11.14
N ASP A 49 6.49 12.43 -11.31
CA ASP A 49 7.46 11.58 -10.59
C ASP A 49 7.58 11.97 -9.13
N ARG A 50 7.51 13.27 -8.81
CA ARG A 50 7.40 13.76 -7.41
C ARG A 50 6.15 13.21 -6.75
N PHE A 51 5.02 13.22 -7.47
CA PHE A 51 3.76 12.69 -6.98
C PHE A 51 3.86 11.20 -6.69
N ARG A 52 4.34 10.39 -7.65
CA ARG A 52 4.52 8.93 -7.50
C ARG A 52 5.44 8.58 -6.35
N PHE A 53 6.57 9.25 -6.26
CA PHE A 53 7.56 9.00 -5.22
C PHE A 53 7.01 9.29 -3.82
N ARG A 54 6.34 10.44 -3.63
CA ARG A 54 5.67 10.75 -2.37
C ARG A 54 4.57 9.75 -2.04
N PHE A 55 3.77 9.37 -3.03
CA PHE A 55 2.72 8.37 -2.86
C PHE A 55 3.27 7.03 -2.40
N MET A 56 4.39 6.58 -2.98
CA MET A 56 5.06 5.34 -2.60
C MET A 56 5.57 5.38 -1.14
N ILE A 57 6.18 6.48 -0.70
CA ILE A 57 6.61 6.62 0.71
C ILE A 57 5.40 6.59 1.64
N GLU A 58 4.38 7.40 1.35
CA GLU A 58 3.14 7.45 2.14
C GLU A 58 2.51 6.05 2.23
N PHE A 59 2.44 5.30 1.12
CA PHE A 59 1.92 3.93 1.11
C PHE A 59 2.77 2.95 1.89
N SER A 60 4.09 3.01 1.74
CA SER A 60 4.98 2.06 2.43
C SER A 60 4.90 2.26 3.94
N LEU A 61 4.87 3.52 4.41
CA LEU A 61 4.67 3.83 5.83
C LEU A 61 3.27 3.44 6.32
N ALA A 62 2.22 3.65 5.50
CA ALA A 62 0.87 3.23 5.85
C ALA A 62 0.75 1.69 5.94
N THR A 63 1.31 0.95 4.98
CA THR A 63 1.36 -0.51 5.00
C THR A 63 2.11 -1.02 6.22
N LEU A 64 3.25 -0.41 6.57
CA LEU A 64 3.97 -0.72 7.80
C LEU A 64 3.09 -0.53 9.05
N ALA A 65 2.45 0.63 9.18
CA ALA A 65 1.57 0.92 10.31
C ALA A 65 0.39 -0.05 10.39
N LEU A 66 -0.22 -0.39 9.24
CA LEU A 66 -1.31 -1.35 9.15
C LEU A 66 -0.83 -2.77 9.49
N SER A 67 0.33 -3.20 9.02
CA SER A 67 0.91 -4.50 9.39
C SER A 67 1.12 -4.64 10.89
N LEU A 68 1.50 -3.57 11.59
CA LEU A 68 1.74 -3.57 13.03
C LEU A 68 0.47 -3.36 13.87
N LEU A 69 -0.57 -2.75 13.29
CA LEU A 69 -1.82 -2.40 13.98
C LEU A 69 -2.50 -3.59 14.72
N PRO A 70 -2.70 -4.77 14.11
CA PRO A 70 -3.36 -5.88 14.80
C PRO A 70 -2.55 -6.39 16.00
N PHE A 71 -1.22 -6.31 15.95
CA PHE A 71 -0.36 -6.68 17.09
C PHE A 71 -0.58 -5.73 18.27
N PHE A 72 -0.57 -4.41 18.03
CA PHE A 72 -0.86 -3.42 19.07
C PHE A 72 -2.25 -3.59 19.67
N LEU A 73 -3.26 -3.86 18.84
CA LEU A 73 -4.63 -4.08 19.30
C LEU A 73 -4.77 -5.39 20.11
N SER A 74 -4.00 -6.41 19.77
CA SER A 74 -3.94 -7.67 20.53
C SER A 74 -3.34 -7.47 21.92
N GLU A 75 -2.28 -6.67 22.04
CA GLU A 75 -1.64 -6.34 23.34
C GLU A 75 -2.56 -5.53 24.26
N LEU A 76 -3.57 -4.84 23.72
CA LEU A 76 -4.61 -4.16 24.51
C LEU A 76 -5.65 -5.12 25.12
N GLY A 77 -5.49 -6.43 24.95
CA GLY A 77 -6.40 -7.45 25.49
C GLY A 77 -7.75 -7.51 24.78
N LEU A 78 -7.83 -7.01 23.55
CA LEU A 78 -9.05 -7.09 22.74
C LEU A 78 -9.28 -8.53 22.27
N SER A 79 -10.55 -8.95 22.26
CA SER A 79 -10.94 -10.23 21.66
C SER A 79 -10.54 -10.28 20.19
N GLU A 80 -10.03 -11.42 19.72
CA GLU A 80 -9.54 -11.62 18.36
C GLU A 80 -10.49 -11.11 17.25
N PRO A 81 -11.82 -11.36 17.29
CA PRO A 81 -12.74 -10.82 16.27
C PRO A 81 -12.78 -9.29 16.22
N ARG A 82 -12.62 -8.62 17.37
CA ARG A 82 -12.56 -7.15 17.45
C ARG A 82 -11.25 -6.62 16.91
N VAL A 83 -10.12 -7.30 17.15
CA VAL A 83 -8.81 -6.89 16.61
C VAL A 83 -8.88 -6.83 15.09
N TRP A 84 -9.38 -7.90 14.46
CA TRP A 84 -9.51 -7.96 13.00
C TRP A 84 -10.55 -6.97 12.46
N SER A 85 -11.71 -6.84 13.11
CA SER A 85 -12.74 -5.88 12.69
C SER A 85 -12.23 -4.43 12.76
N MET A 86 -11.61 -4.02 13.87
CA MET A 86 -11.06 -2.67 14.02
C MET A 86 -9.91 -2.41 13.05
N SER A 87 -9.02 -3.38 12.85
CA SER A 87 -7.94 -3.28 11.87
C SER A 87 -8.50 -3.10 10.46
N SER A 88 -9.54 -3.86 10.10
CA SER A 88 -10.23 -3.73 8.81
C SER A 88 -10.97 -2.39 8.65
N VAL A 89 -11.56 -1.82 9.71
CA VAL A 89 -12.14 -0.47 9.64
C VAL A 89 -11.07 0.56 9.31
N VAL A 90 -9.90 0.48 9.97
CA VAL A 90 -8.78 1.40 9.73
C VAL A 90 -8.23 1.23 8.30
N LEU A 91 -8.06 -0.02 7.84
CA LEU A 91 -7.65 -0.32 6.47
C LEU A 91 -8.65 0.23 5.44
N GLY A 92 -9.95 -0.02 5.66
CA GLY A 92 -11.02 0.44 4.77
C GLY A 92 -11.10 1.97 4.71
N ALA A 93 -11.00 2.64 5.86
CA ALA A 93 -10.96 4.10 5.92
C ALA A 93 -9.73 4.67 5.21
N GLY A 94 -8.55 4.07 5.41
CA GLY A 94 -7.32 4.45 4.73
C GLY A 94 -7.39 4.25 3.21
N ALA A 95 -7.92 3.12 2.76
CA ALA A 95 -8.10 2.81 1.34
C ALA A 95 -9.14 3.74 0.68
N LEU A 96 -10.22 4.07 1.37
CA LEU A 96 -11.21 5.04 0.89
C LEU A 96 -10.62 6.44 0.79
N PHE A 97 -9.89 6.88 1.82
CA PHE A 97 -9.18 8.16 1.81
C PHE A 97 -8.20 8.23 0.64
N TYR A 98 -7.47 7.14 0.37
CA TYR A 98 -6.62 7.02 -0.80
C TYR A 98 -7.38 7.18 -2.11
N LEU A 99 -8.49 6.46 -2.31
CA LEU A 99 -9.29 6.55 -3.53
C LEU A 99 -9.78 7.97 -3.77
N VAL A 100 -10.30 8.62 -2.74
CA VAL A 100 -10.77 10.01 -2.81
C VAL A 100 -9.61 10.95 -3.15
N ARG A 101 -8.50 10.87 -2.42
CA ARG A 101 -7.31 11.71 -2.66
C ARG A 101 -6.74 11.48 -4.07
N SER A 102 -6.66 10.24 -4.52
CA SER A 102 -6.18 9.87 -5.85
C SER A 102 -7.09 10.46 -6.93
N ALA A 103 -8.41 10.31 -6.80
CA ALA A 103 -9.37 10.91 -7.74
C ALA A 103 -9.28 12.44 -7.77
N LEU A 104 -9.17 13.09 -6.60
CA LEU A 104 -9.04 14.55 -6.50
C LEU A 104 -7.73 15.09 -7.08
N ARG A 105 -6.63 14.34 -6.93
CA ARG A 105 -5.29 14.74 -7.41
C ARG A 105 -5.01 14.38 -8.87
N LEU A 106 -5.57 13.26 -9.36
CA LEU A 106 -5.42 12.84 -10.75
C LEU A 106 -6.33 13.63 -11.70
N ARG A 107 -7.52 14.05 -11.25
CA ARG A 107 -8.44 14.88 -12.05
C ARG A 107 -7.76 16.10 -12.72
N PRO A 108 -7.09 17.00 -11.98
CA PRO A 108 -6.46 18.17 -12.60
C PRO A 108 -5.30 17.80 -13.54
N LEU A 109 -4.57 16.72 -13.27
CA LEU A 109 -3.48 16.25 -14.15
C LEU A 109 -4.00 15.69 -15.47
N VAL A 110 -5.09 14.91 -15.42
CA VAL A 110 -5.75 14.36 -16.62
C VAL A 110 -6.39 15.48 -17.44
N VAL A 111 -7.04 16.46 -16.78
CA VAL A 111 -7.60 17.65 -17.45
C VAL A 111 -6.50 18.51 -18.08
N ALA A 112 -5.32 18.59 -17.44
CA ALA A 112 -4.16 19.31 -17.97
C ALA A 112 -3.43 18.57 -19.12
N GLY A 113 -3.86 17.36 -19.51
CA GLY A 113 -3.28 16.62 -20.63
C GLY A 113 -1.94 15.94 -20.34
N GLU A 114 -1.54 15.82 -19.07
CA GLU A 114 -0.32 15.10 -18.69
C GLU A 114 -0.41 13.61 -19.10
N PRO A 115 0.70 12.97 -19.53
CA PRO A 115 0.73 11.58 -19.95
C PRO A 115 0.61 10.61 -18.76
N VAL A 116 -0.54 10.64 -18.09
CA VAL A 116 -0.89 9.69 -17.04
C VAL A 116 -1.21 8.36 -17.70
N SER A 117 -0.48 7.32 -17.32
CA SER A 117 -0.74 5.95 -17.75
C SER A 117 -2.11 5.49 -17.26
N ARG A 118 -3.14 5.61 -18.12
CA ARG A 118 -4.53 5.27 -17.82
C ARG A 118 -4.67 3.84 -17.27
N GLY A 119 -3.88 2.90 -17.81
CA GLY A 119 -3.85 1.52 -17.31
C GLY A 119 -3.37 1.40 -15.86
N LEU A 120 -2.26 2.05 -15.49
CA LEU A 120 -1.75 1.99 -14.11
C LEU A 120 -2.70 2.69 -13.12
N ALA A 121 -3.28 3.81 -13.52
CA ALA A 121 -4.29 4.50 -12.72
C ALA A 121 -5.53 3.62 -12.53
N ALA A 122 -6.02 2.97 -13.59
CA ALA A 122 -7.15 2.05 -13.53
C ALA A 122 -6.86 0.84 -12.62
N VAL A 123 -5.68 0.22 -12.73
CA VAL A 123 -5.27 -0.89 -11.86
C VAL A 123 -5.19 -0.44 -10.40
N SER A 124 -4.59 0.72 -10.12
CA SER A 124 -4.46 1.24 -8.75
C SER A 124 -5.82 1.55 -8.12
N VAL A 125 -6.76 2.09 -8.92
CA VAL A 125 -8.13 2.34 -8.49
C VAL A 125 -8.89 1.04 -8.28
N ALA A 126 -8.77 0.08 -9.20
CA ALA A 126 -9.43 -1.23 -9.08
C ALA A 126 -8.97 -1.98 -7.83
N VAL A 127 -7.65 -2.01 -7.56
CA VAL A 127 -7.10 -2.58 -6.33
C VAL A 127 -7.62 -1.83 -5.11
N GLY A 128 -7.59 -0.49 -5.11
CA GLY A 128 -8.10 0.32 -3.99
C GLY A 128 -9.59 0.07 -3.69
N ILE A 129 -10.43 -0.06 -4.71
CA ILE A 129 -11.86 -0.41 -4.57
C ILE A 129 -11.99 -1.81 -3.98
N GLY A 130 -11.23 -2.78 -4.50
CA GLY A 130 -11.22 -4.15 -3.99
C GLY A 130 -10.84 -4.22 -2.52
N VAL A 131 -9.77 -3.54 -2.12
CA VAL A 131 -9.30 -3.48 -0.72
C VAL A 131 -10.35 -2.79 0.17
N THR A 132 -10.95 -1.70 -0.29
CA THR A 132 -11.99 -1.00 0.49
C THR A 132 -13.22 -1.88 0.69
N ALA A 133 -13.71 -2.51 -0.38
CA ALA A 133 -14.88 -3.37 -0.32
C ALA A 133 -14.63 -4.61 0.56
N SER A 134 -13.48 -5.26 0.40
CA SER A 134 -13.12 -6.43 1.21
C SER A 134 -12.94 -6.06 2.69
N ALA A 135 -12.32 -4.92 2.99
CA ALA A 135 -12.14 -4.43 4.36
C ALA A 135 -13.48 -4.09 5.04
N LEU A 136 -14.41 -3.45 4.34
CA LEU A 136 -15.74 -3.15 4.88
C LEU A 136 -16.57 -4.41 5.11
N ALA A 137 -16.54 -5.35 4.17
CA ALA A 137 -17.20 -6.64 4.33
C ALA A 137 -16.59 -7.46 5.50
N ASN A 138 -15.28 -7.38 5.69
CA ASN A 138 -14.60 -7.99 6.83
C ASN A 138 -15.00 -7.35 8.17
N ALA A 139 -15.07 -6.02 8.22
CA ALA A 139 -15.52 -5.29 9.40
C ALA A 139 -16.97 -5.63 9.80
N ALA A 140 -17.83 -5.88 8.81
CA ALA A 140 -19.22 -6.30 9.00
C ALA A 140 -19.37 -7.78 9.39
N GLY A 141 -18.28 -8.55 9.46
CA GLY A 141 -18.30 -9.97 9.87
C GLY A 141 -18.77 -10.95 8.79
N PHE A 142 -18.73 -10.56 7.51
CA PHE A 142 -19.12 -11.46 6.40
C PHE A 142 -18.14 -12.61 6.17
N PHE A 143 -16.90 -12.50 6.64
CA PHE A 143 -15.86 -13.50 6.41
C PHE A 143 -15.54 -14.27 7.69
N SER A 144 -15.46 -15.60 7.58
CA SER A 144 -14.94 -16.47 8.64
C SER A 144 -13.41 -16.37 8.76
N ALA A 145 -12.71 -16.13 7.66
CA ALA A 145 -11.24 -15.99 7.60
C ALA A 145 -10.80 -14.52 7.67
N ALA A 146 -11.14 -13.82 8.76
CA ALA A 146 -10.95 -12.37 8.87
C ALA A 146 -9.49 -11.91 8.76
N ALA A 147 -8.55 -12.73 9.24
CA ALA A 147 -7.11 -12.49 9.14
C ALA A 147 -6.62 -12.52 7.68
N GLY A 148 -7.10 -13.47 6.88
CA GLY A 148 -6.70 -13.63 5.47
C GLY A 148 -7.16 -12.47 4.59
N VAL A 149 -8.38 -11.96 4.81
CA VAL A 149 -8.91 -10.81 4.07
C VAL A 149 -8.13 -9.54 4.41
N TYR A 150 -7.79 -9.35 5.69
CA TYR A 150 -6.94 -8.25 6.13
C TYR A 150 -5.55 -8.31 5.48
N LEU A 151 -4.90 -9.48 5.54
CA LEU A 151 -3.59 -9.72 4.95
C LEU A 151 -3.59 -9.45 3.43
N ALA A 152 -4.61 -9.94 2.71
CA ALA A 152 -4.77 -9.69 1.28
C ALA A 152 -4.93 -8.20 0.97
N GLY A 153 -5.65 -7.47 1.82
CA GLY A 153 -5.80 -6.02 1.69
C GLY A 153 -4.49 -5.26 1.86
N VAL A 154 -3.74 -5.55 2.93
CA VAL A 154 -2.40 -4.96 3.19
C VAL A 154 -1.42 -5.33 2.08
N GLY A 155 -1.41 -6.59 1.64
CA GLY A 155 -0.61 -7.05 0.51
C GLY A 155 -0.96 -6.35 -0.81
N GLY A 156 -2.25 -6.07 -1.05
CA GLY A 156 -2.71 -5.27 -2.19
C GLY A 156 -2.18 -3.84 -2.17
N CYS A 157 -2.14 -3.20 -1.00
CA CYS A 157 -1.53 -1.88 -0.84
C CYS A 157 -0.03 -1.89 -1.18
N LEU A 158 0.69 -2.91 -0.70
CA LEU A 158 2.10 -3.08 -0.99
C LEU A 158 2.35 -3.35 -2.48
N PHE A 159 1.52 -4.15 -3.13
CA PHE A 159 1.60 -4.42 -4.56
C PHE A 159 1.48 -3.14 -5.40
N VAL A 160 0.54 -2.25 -5.04
CA VAL A 160 0.39 -0.94 -5.70
C VAL A 160 1.65 -0.09 -5.50
N SER A 161 2.22 -0.06 -4.28
CA SER A 161 3.47 0.65 -3.99
C SER A 161 4.63 0.12 -4.86
N SER A 162 4.80 -1.20 -4.92
CA SER A 162 5.82 -1.87 -5.74
C SER A 162 5.69 -1.53 -7.23
N ALA A 163 4.47 -1.52 -7.77
CA ALA A 163 4.22 -1.16 -9.16
C ALA A 163 4.58 0.31 -9.46
N MET A 164 4.30 1.23 -8.53
CA MET A 164 4.70 2.63 -8.64
C MET A 164 6.23 2.80 -8.60
N PHE A 165 6.90 2.07 -7.71
CA PHE A 165 8.36 2.08 -7.59
C PHE A 165 9.05 1.54 -8.84
N ALA A 166 8.64 0.37 -9.33
CA ALA A 166 9.21 -0.25 -10.53
C ALA A 166 9.11 0.69 -11.74
N ARG A 167 7.99 1.40 -11.89
CA ARG A 167 7.80 2.42 -12.93
C ARG A 167 8.70 3.63 -12.76
N LEU A 168 8.95 4.09 -11.52
CA LEU A 168 9.89 5.17 -11.24
C LEU A 168 11.31 4.78 -11.68
N LEU A 169 11.73 3.56 -11.37
CA LEU A 169 13.03 3.03 -11.79
C LEU A 169 13.12 2.88 -13.32
N LEU A 170 12.13 2.25 -13.95
CA LEU A 170 12.12 2.04 -15.40
C LEU A 170 12.07 3.36 -16.18
N GLY A 171 11.27 4.33 -15.73
CA GLY A 171 11.20 5.65 -16.36
C GLY A 171 12.52 6.42 -16.24
N SER A 172 13.27 6.22 -15.15
CA SER A 172 14.60 6.82 -15.01
C SER A 172 15.66 6.17 -15.90
N ALA A 173 15.56 4.86 -16.15
CA ALA A 173 16.52 4.11 -16.97
C ALA A 173 16.36 4.39 -18.47
N THR A 174 15.14 4.65 -18.94
CA THR A 174 14.91 5.01 -20.35
C THR A 174 15.44 6.41 -20.67
N ALA A 175 15.28 7.38 -19.76
CA ALA A 175 15.76 8.74 -19.96
C ALA A 175 17.29 8.82 -20.13
N SER A 176 18.04 8.06 -19.32
CA SER A 176 19.51 8.01 -19.45
C SER A 176 20.01 7.37 -20.75
N ARG A 177 19.16 6.61 -21.45
CA ARG A 177 19.54 5.93 -22.71
C ARG A 177 19.38 6.85 -23.92
N ASP A 178 18.45 7.79 -23.87
CA ASP A 178 18.20 8.75 -24.94
C ASP A 178 19.21 9.92 -24.91
N ASP A 179 19.78 10.25 -23.74
CA ASP A 179 20.86 11.26 -23.61
C ASP A 179 22.24 10.76 -24.09
N ALA A 180 22.37 9.45 -24.34
CA ALA A 180 23.61 8.79 -24.74
C ALA A 180 23.70 8.47 -26.24
N SER A 181 22.69 8.86 -27.03
CA SER A 181 22.60 8.66 -28.50
C SER A 181 22.57 9.98 -29.25
#